data_AF-V8PG21-F1
#
_entry.id   AF-V8PG21-F1
#
_cell.length_a   1.000
_cell.length_b   1.000
_cell.length_c   1.000
_cell.angle_alpha   90.00
_cell.angle_beta   90.00
_cell.angle_gamma   90.00
#
_symmetry.space_group_name_H-M   'P 1'
#
loop_
_entity.id
_entity.type
_entity.pdbx_description
1 polymer ?
#
loop_
_entity_poly.entity_id
_entity_poly.type
_entity_poly.pdbx_seq_one_letter_code
_entity_poly.pdbx_strand_id
1 'polypeptide(L)'
;MRELNFSFLDKPVVSGNPALGAKKISTFLELNLNEEDFQGVAERSTFKAMKEKSKITHGEFGEVLFRKGGVSDWKTLFSEANNKEMDTIFKERLEGTK
;
A
#
# COMPACT_ATOMS: atom_id res chain seq x y z
N MET A 1 -7.45 -27.74 2.66
CA MET A 1 -7.73 -26.30 2.67
C MET A 1 -6.43 -25.62 3.08
N ARG A 2 -5.73 -24.93 2.18
CA ARG A 2 -4.44 -24.29 2.50
C ARG A 2 -4.73 -23.06 3.35
N GLU A 3 -4.10 -22.97 4.52
CA GLU A 3 -4.22 -21.81 5.40
C GLU A 3 -3.74 -20.56 4.67
N LEU A 4 -4.59 -19.55 4.61
CA LEU A 4 -4.30 -18.23 4.07
C LEU A 4 -3.35 -17.53 5.04
N ASN A 5 -2.05 -17.59 4.76
CA ASN A 5 -1.04 -16.95 5.58
C ASN A 5 -1.12 -15.42 5.37
N PHE A 6 -1.78 -14.72 6.30
CA PHE A 6 -2.04 -13.27 6.27
C PHE A 6 -0.77 -12.40 6.40
N SER A 7 0.41 -13.02 6.55
CA SER A 7 1.73 -12.35 6.58
C SER A 7 2.10 -11.62 5.28
N PHE A 8 1.26 -11.69 4.25
CA PHE A 8 1.46 -11.03 2.95
C PHE A 8 1.43 -9.49 3.01
N LEU A 9 0.81 -8.91 4.04
CA LEU A 9 0.50 -7.47 4.06
C LEU A 9 1.31 -6.64 5.07
N ASP A 10 2.11 -7.27 5.94
CA ASP A 10 2.84 -6.54 6.98
C ASP A 10 4.20 -5.98 6.48
N LYS A 11 4.17 -4.68 6.14
CA LYS A 11 5.29 -3.73 5.88
C LYS A 11 6.00 -3.78 4.52
N PRO A 12 6.59 -2.63 4.09
CA PRO A 12 6.15 -1.79 2.98
C PRO A 12 6.45 -2.40 1.60
N VAL A 13 5.95 -3.59 1.28
CA VAL A 13 6.13 -4.20 -0.05
C VAL A 13 5.55 -3.30 -1.15
N VAL A 14 4.50 -2.53 -0.84
CA VAL A 14 3.83 -1.62 -1.78
C VAL A 14 4.74 -0.45 -2.22
N SER A 15 5.72 -0.02 -1.41
CA SER A 15 6.61 1.09 -1.79
C SER A 15 7.93 0.66 -2.40
N GLY A 16 8.28 -0.63 -2.37
CA GLY A 16 9.59 -1.12 -2.84
C GLY A 16 9.62 -1.49 -4.32
N ASN A 17 8.60 -2.16 -4.83
CA ASN A 17 8.48 -2.55 -6.25
C ASN A 17 7.06 -3.09 -6.54
N PRO A 18 6.19 -2.32 -7.22
CA PRO A 18 4.82 -2.74 -7.53
C PRO A 18 4.73 -4.00 -8.40
N ALA A 19 5.69 -4.24 -9.30
CA ALA A 19 5.72 -5.44 -10.15
C ALA A 19 6.00 -6.70 -9.32
N LEU A 20 6.91 -6.63 -8.34
CA LEU A 20 7.13 -7.72 -7.39
C LEU A 20 5.89 -8.00 -6.54
N GLY A 21 5.17 -6.95 -6.12
CA GLY A 21 3.88 -7.10 -5.44
C GLY A 21 2.86 -7.83 -6.31
N ALA A 22 2.69 -7.39 -7.55
CA ALA A 22 1.78 -8.00 -8.52
C ALA A 22 2.12 -9.48 -8.80
N LYS A 23 3.40 -9.83 -8.91
CA LYS A 23 3.88 -11.20 -9.11
C LYS A 23 3.55 -12.11 -7.92
N LYS A 24 3.68 -11.62 -6.69
CA LYS A 24 3.30 -12.40 -5.51
C LYS A 24 1.78 -12.63 -5.46
N ILE A 25 0.99 -11.61 -5.81
CA ILE A 25 -0.48 -11.72 -5.89
C ILE A 25 -0.88 -12.72 -6.98
N SER A 26 -0.26 -12.69 -8.16
CA SER A 26 -0.59 -13.64 -9.24
C SER A 26 -0.28 -15.07 -8.84
N THR A 27 0.85 -15.30 -8.16
CA THR A 27 1.23 -16.62 -7.63
C THR A 27 0.20 -17.12 -6.62
N PHE A 28 -0.25 -16.25 -5.72
CA PHE A 28 -1.25 -16.56 -4.71
C PHE A 28 -2.63 -16.87 -5.30
N LEU A 29 -3.04 -16.13 -6.33
CA LEU A 29 -4.30 -16.33 -7.05
C LEU A 29 -4.22 -17.41 -8.14
N GLU A 30 -3.07 -18.09 -8.28
CA GLU A 30 -2.80 -19.10 -9.31
C GLU A 30 -3.03 -18.57 -10.74
N LEU A 31 -2.75 -17.29 -10.97
CA LEU A 31 -2.83 -16.62 -12.29
C LEU A 31 -1.52 -16.76 -13.06
N ASN A 32 -1.63 -17.16 -14.32
CA ASN A 32 -0.48 -17.25 -15.23
C ASN A 32 -0.40 -15.97 -16.08
N LEU A 33 0.49 -15.05 -15.67
CA LEU A 33 0.71 -13.76 -16.31
C LEU A 33 2.16 -13.64 -16.77
N ASN A 34 2.42 -12.82 -17.78
CA ASN A 34 3.77 -12.58 -18.28
C ASN A 34 4.42 -11.34 -17.62
N GLU A 35 5.70 -11.10 -17.92
CA GLU A 35 6.43 -9.97 -17.32
C GLU A 35 5.87 -8.60 -17.77
N GLU A 36 5.34 -8.51 -18.99
CA GLU A 36 4.71 -7.31 -19.52
C GLU A 36 3.43 -6.96 -18.75
N ASP A 37 2.65 -7.96 -18.33
CA ASP A 37 1.46 -7.79 -17.50
C ASP A 37 1.83 -7.18 -16.14
N PHE A 38 2.90 -7.68 -15.51
CA PHE A 38 3.36 -7.15 -14.22
C PHE A 38 3.86 -5.72 -14.34
N GLN A 39 4.59 -5.40 -15.39
CA GLN A 39 5.05 -4.05 -15.67
C GLN A 39 3.87 -3.11 -15.93
N GLY A 40 2.91 -3.54 -16.75
CA GLY A 40 1.70 -2.76 -17.01
C GLY A 40 0.83 -2.56 -15.77
N VAL A 41 0.74 -3.55 -14.87
CA VAL A 41 0.09 -3.40 -13.56
C VAL A 41 0.86 -2.41 -12.70
N ALA A 42 2.19 -2.50 -12.64
CA ALA A 42 3.02 -1.58 -11.88
C ALA A 42 2.83 -0.12 -12.30
N GLU A 43 2.81 0.14 -13.60
CA GLU A 43 2.61 1.49 -14.15
C GLU A 43 1.22 2.05 -13.84
N ARG A 44 0.17 1.23 -14.07
CA ARG A 44 -1.23 1.62 -13.83
C ARG A 44 -1.57 1.78 -12.34
N SER A 45 -0.84 1.09 -11.47
CA SER A 45 -1.00 1.15 -10.00
C SER A 45 -0.16 2.24 -9.34
N THR A 46 0.58 3.04 -10.11
CA THR A 46 1.22 4.23 -9.55
C THR A 46 0.18 5.21 -9.01
N PHE A 47 0.51 5.90 -7.91
CA PHE A 47 -0.41 6.88 -7.32
C PHE A 47 -0.81 7.97 -8.33
N LYS A 48 0.13 8.41 -9.16
CA LYS A 48 -0.13 9.40 -10.22
C LYS A 48 -1.16 8.87 -11.24
N ALA A 49 -0.94 7.69 -11.81
CA ALA A 49 -1.85 7.11 -12.79
C ALA A 49 -3.24 6.87 -12.21
N MET A 50 -3.33 6.38 -10.98
CA MET A 50 -4.61 6.18 -10.30
C MET A 50 -5.32 7.52 -9.99
N LYS A 51 -4.58 8.54 -9.55
CA LYS A 51 -5.13 9.87 -9.28
C LYS A 51 -5.67 10.54 -10.55
N GLU A 52 -4.95 10.45 -11.67
CA GLU A 52 -5.44 10.99 -12.94
C GLU A 52 -6.73 10.28 -13.39
N LYS A 53 -6.79 8.96 -13.22
CA LYS A 53 -7.98 8.15 -13.55
C LYS A 53 -9.14 8.34 -12.57
N SER A 54 -8.89 8.79 -11.34
CA SER A 54 -9.91 8.92 -10.30
C SER A 54 -10.99 9.93 -10.68
N LYS A 55 -10.65 10.97 -11.44
CA LYS A 55 -11.59 11.98 -11.94
C LYS A 55 -12.69 11.38 -12.82
N ILE A 56 -12.36 10.34 -13.59
CA ILE A 56 -13.29 9.66 -14.50
C ILE A 56 -14.05 8.54 -13.76
N THR A 57 -13.37 7.84 -12.84
CA THR A 57 -13.91 6.63 -12.19
C THR A 57 -14.70 6.91 -10.92
N HIS A 58 -14.37 7.98 -10.19
CA HIS A 58 -14.93 8.30 -8.87
C HIS A 58 -15.49 9.73 -8.80
N GLY A 59 -15.48 10.47 -9.92
CA GLY A 59 -16.02 11.84 -10.00
C GLY A 59 -15.40 12.77 -8.96
N GLU A 60 -16.25 13.53 -8.26
CA GLU A 60 -15.83 14.49 -7.22
C GLU A 60 -15.10 13.82 -6.04
N PHE A 61 -15.37 12.54 -5.78
CA PHE A 61 -14.67 11.79 -4.72
C PHE A 61 -13.24 11.39 -5.10
N GLY A 62 -12.84 11.55 -6.36
CA GLY A 62 -11.51 11.21 -6.84
C GLY A 62 -10.40 11.99 -6.13
N GLU A 63 -10.61 13.28 -5.85
CA GLU A 63 -9.61 14.11 -5.14
C GLU A 63 -9.59 13.83 -3.63
N VAL A 64 -10.73 13.39 -3.06
CA VAL A 64 -10.83 13.02 -1.64
C VAL A 64 -10.09 11.72 -1.37
N LEU A 65 -10.30 10.69 -2.21
CA LEU A 65 -9.68 9.38 -2.08
C LEU A 65 -8.18 9.41 -2.44
N PHE A 66 -7.80 10.19 -3.46
CA PHE A 66 -6.42 10.27 -3.97
C PHE A 66 -5.75 11.61 -3.61
N ARG A 67 -5.53 11.84 -2.31
CA ARG A 67 -5.05 13.13 -1.79
C ARG A 67 -3.54 13.38 -1.98
N LYS A 68 -2.66 12.59 -1.32
CA LYS A 68 -1.20 12.86 -1.26
C LYS A 68 -0.27 11.71 -1.67
N GLY A 69 -0.68 10.45 -1.48
CA GLY A 69 0.09 9.29 -1.95
C GLY A 69 1.46 9.05 -1.32
N GLY A 70 1.82 9.78 -0.26
CA GLY A 70 3.09 9.66 0.46
C GLY A 70 2.95 8.87 1.76
N VAL A 71 3.94 8.01 2.04
CA VAL A 71 4.13 7.40 3.36
C VAL A 71 4.64 8.47 4.32
N SER A 72 4.14 8.49 5.56
CA SER A 72 4.55 9.42 6.65
C SER A 72 3.88 10.80 6.72
N ASP A 73 2.80 11.07 5.99
CA ASP A 73 2.05 12.35 6.11
C ASP A 73 1.28 12.49 7.45
N TRP A 74 1.23 11.46 8.29
CA TRP A 74 0.56 11.57 9.60
C TRP A 74 1.40 12.36 10.61
N LYS A 75 2.74 12.26 10.54
CA LYS A 75 3.63 12.99 11.47
C LYS A 75 3.56 14.51 11.29
N THR A 76 3.12 14.97 10.11
CA THR A 76 2.93 16.40 9.82
C THR A 76 1.57 16.93 10.30
N LEU A 77 0.64 16.05 10.68
CA LEU A 77 -0.70 16.40 11.17
C LEU A 77 -0.77 16.50 12.70
N PHE A 78 0.19 15.91 13.41
CA PHE A 78 0.22 15.88 14.87
C PHE A 78 1.32 16.78 15.44
N SER A 79 1.16 17.17 16.71
CA SER A 79 2.23 17.79 17.48
C SER A 79 3.39 16.82 17.70
N GLU A 80 4.58 17.36 18.01
CA GLU A 80 5.75 16.53 18.30
C GLU A 80 5.52 15.60 19.51
N ALA A 81 4.78 16.06 20.51
CA ALA A 81 4.41 15.25 21.67
C ALA A 81 3.54 14.04 21.27
N ASN A 82 2.51 14.26 20.46
CA ASN A 82 1.62 13.20 19.99
C ASN A 82 2.35 12.19 19.09
N ASN A 83 3.28 12.66 18.26
CA ASN A 83 4.12 11.77 17.45
C ASN A 83 4.97 10.84 18.31
N LYS A 84 5.59 11.36 19.39
CA LYS A 84 6.40 10.58 20.33
C LYS A 84 5.55 9.57 21.11
N GLU A 85 4.34 9.97 21.51
CA GLU A 85 3.39 9.09 22.18
C GLU A 85 2.96 7.94 21.28
N MET A 86 2.59 8.22 20.02
CA MET A 86 2.24 7.19 19.04
C MET A 86 3.39 6.22 18.74
N ASP A 87 4.61 6.73 18.57
CA ASP A 87 5.80 5.89 18.36
C ASP A 87 6.08 4.99 19.59
N THR A 88 5.75 5.43 20.81
CA THR A 88 5.92 4.66 22.04
C THR A 88 4.87 3.56 22.14
N ILE A 89 3.58 3.90 22.00
CA ILE A 89 2.47 2.92 22.02
C ILE A 89 2.68 1.86 20.94
N PHE A 90 3.09 2.27 19.73
CA PHE A 90 3.31 1.33 18.63
C PHE A 90 4.40 0.31 18.94
N LYS A 91 5.50 0.71 19.61
CA LYS A 91 6.55 -0.20 20.04
C LYS A 91 6.06 -1.15 21.12
N GLU A 92 5.46 -0.62 22.19
CA GLU A 92 4.94 -1.43 23.31
C GLU A 92 3.95 -2.51 22.84
N ARG A 93 3.10 -2.18 21.86
CA ARG A 93 2.09 -3.12 21.33
C ARG A 93 2.66 -4.19 20.40
N LEU A 94 3.83 -3.95 19.80
CA LEU A 94 4.45 -4.86 18.84
C LEU A 94 5.68 -5.61 19.38
N GLU A 95 6.17 -5.25 20.56
CA GLU A 95 7.34 -5.87 21.19
C GLU A 95 7.19 -7.39 21.47
N GLY A 96 5.98 -7.94 21.36
CA GLY A 96 5.70 -9.37 21.54
C GLY A 96 5.11 -10.11 20.34
N THR A 97 4.86 -9.44 19.20
CA THR A 97 4.28 -10.07 18.01
C THR A 97 5.39 -10.48 17.06
N LYS A 98 5.73 -11.76 17.05
CA LYS A 98 6.67 -12.39 16.11
C LYS A 98 6.04 -13.61 15.47
#